data_AF-A0A1Z4RMV7-F1
#
_entry.id   AF-A0A1Z4RMV7-F1
#
_cell.length_a   1.000
_cell.length_b   1.000
_cell.length_c   1.000
_cell.angle_alpha   90.00
_cell.angle_beta   90.00
_cell.angle_gamma   90.00
#
_symmetry.space_group_name_H-M   'P 1'
#
loop_
_entity.id
_entity.type
_entity.pdbx_description
1 polymer ?
#
loop_
_entity_poly.entity_id
_entity_poly.type
_entity_poly.pdbx_seq_one_letter_code
_entity_poly.pdbx_strand_id
1 'polypeptide(L)'
;MPSGITHDRITLWSLPIIAGISYGLCRDGELTLILCGGFLFSSFMFGPDLDIHSIQYQRWGYLRIIWLPYRQCLRHRSWLSHGIIIGTCLRILYLLSVIAFISIFIIAIAQLFWGFAWNWHEFVKLQWQRLVTYYPKETMIILLGLELGALIHSLSDWITSRRKQHLKKKQAKSQSLSKKS
;
A
#
# COMPACT_ATOMS: atom_id res chain seq x y z
N MET A 1 -13.52 5.85 -11.49
CA MET A 1 -12.08 6.02 -11.19
C MET A 1 -11.30 5.90 -12.49
N PRO A 2 -10.08 6.43 -12.59
CA PRO A 2 -9.19 6.07 -13.72
C PRO A 2 -9.06 4.54 -13.76
N SER A 3 -8.80 3.95 -14.93
CA SER A 3 -8.47 2.52 -14.95
C SER A 3 -7.23 2.30 -14.09
N GLY A 4 -7.19 1.26 -13.23
CA GLY A 4 -6.01 1.01 -12.39
C GLY A 4 -4.70 0.88 -13.21
N ILE A 5 -4.82 0.51 -14.49
CA ILE A 5 -3.74 0.54 -15.51
C ILE A 5 -3.08 1.93 -15.65
N THR A 6 -3.83 3.01 -15.51
CA THR A 6 -3.30 4.38 -15.58
C THR A 6 -2.45 4.69 -14.34
N HIS A 7 -2.90 4.24 -13.16
CA HIS A 7 -2.12 4.36 -11.92
C HIS A 7 -0.84 3.56 -12.02
N ASP A 8 -0.90 2.34 -12.57
CA ASP A 8 0.28 1.49 -12.74
C ASP A 8 1.34 2.14 -13.62
N ARG A 9 0.93 2.77 -14.72
CA ARG A 9 1.86 3.52 -15.58
C ARG A 9 2.51 4.67 -14.83
N ILE A 10 1.74 5.43 -14.04
CA ILE A 10 2.27 6.53 -13.22
C ILE A 10 3.28 6.00 -12.20
N THR A 11 2.98 4.87 -11.54
CA THR A 11 3.90 4.18 -10.63
C THR A 11 5.21 3.78 -11.33
N LEU A 12 5.13 3.17 -12.51
CA LEU A 12 6.34 2.76 -13.26
C LEU A 12 7.19 3.95 -13.72
N TRP A 13 6.55 5.05 -14.16
CA TRP A 13 7.27 6.27 -14.56
C TRP A 13 7.86 7.04 -13.38
N SER A 14 7.24 6.96 -12.20
CA SER A 14 7.79 7.58 -10.97
C SER A 14 8.92 6.77 -10.35
N LEU A 15 8.97 5.46 -10.58
CA LEU A 15 10.03 4.58 -10.07
C LEU A 15 11.47 5.06 -10.34
N PRO A 16 11.90 5.38 -11.58
CA PRO A 16 13.27 5.82 -11.83
C PRO A 16 13.61 7.16 -11.14
N ILE A 17 12.61 8.04 -10.98
CA ILE A 17 12.78 9.30 -10.25
C ILE A 17 13.00 9.02 -8.77
N ILE A 18 12.17 8.17 -8.18
CA ILE A 18 12.28 7.77 -6.77
C ILE A 18 13.62 7.06 -6.52
N ALA A 19 14.02 6.15 -7.41
CA ALA A 19 15.29 5.45 -7.32
C ALA A 19 16.48 6.41 -7.43
N GLY A 20 16.45 7.35 -8.39
CA GLY A 20 17.51 8.33 -8.57
C GLY A 20 17.65 9.29 -7.39
N ILE A 21 16.54 9.79 -6.85
CA ILE A 21 16.53 10.65 -5.65
C ILE A 21 17.03 9.86 -4.44
N SER A 22 16.52 8.66 -4.21
CA SER A 22 16.93 7.80 -3.09
C SER A 22 18.43 7.49 -3.14
N TYR A 23 18.93 7.06 -4.29
CA TYR A 23 20.34 6.75 -4.45
C TYR A 23 21.22 8.00 -4.34
N GLY A 24 20.77 9.14 -4.87
CA GLY A 24 21.50 10.41 -4.76
C GLY A 24 21.64 10.89 -3.30
N LEU A 25 20.59 10.68 -2.48
CA LEU A 25 20.58 11.09 -1.08
C LEU A 25 21.31 10.10 -0.17
N CYS A 26 21.04 8.80 -0.31
CA CYS A 26 21.58 7.77 0.59
C CYS A 26 22.96 7.27 0.14
N ARG A 27 23.27 7.35 -1.17
CA ARG A 27 24.43 6.72 -1.82
C ARG A 27 24.57 5.22 -1.50
N ASP A 28 23.43 4.58 -1.27
CA ASP A 28 23.32 3.19 -0.84
C ASP A 28 22.30 2.48 -1.74
N GLY A 29 22.76 1.42 -2.41
CA GLY A 29 21.97 0.62 -3.33
C GLY A 29 20.96 -0.27 -2.60
N GLU A 30 21.31 -0.80 -1.43
CA GLU A 30 20.44 -1.68 -0.64
C GLU A 30 19.22 -0.90 -0.15
N LEU A 31 19.47 0.24 0.48
CA LEU A 31 18.41 1.15 0.95
C LEU A 31 17.50 1.61 -0.20
N THR A 32 18.09 1.90 -1.36
CA THR A 32 17.32 2.29 -2.56
C THR A 32 16.44 1.15 -3.06
N LEU A 33 16.93 -0.09 -3.05
CA LEU A 33 16.16 -1.27 -3.44
C LEU A 33 15.01 -1.53 -2.46
N ILE A 34 15.26 -1.41 -1.15
CA ILE A 34 14.22 -1.55 -0.11
C ILE A 34 13.12 -0.51 -0.32
N LEU A 35 13.51 0.76 -0.54
CA LEU A 35 12.57 1.84 -0.79
C LEU A 35 11.72 1.58 -2.04
N CYS A 36 12.37 1.23 -3.16
CA CYS A 36 11.70 0.94 -4.42
C CYS A 36 10.78 -0.28 -4.33
N GLY A 37 11.21 -1.32 -3.62
CA GLY A 37 10.42 -2.51 -3.36
C GLY A 37 9.16 -2.21 -2.57
N GLY A 38 9.29 -1.46 -1.46
CA GLY A 38 8.15 -0.99 -0.66
C GLY A 38 7.20 -0.11 -1.48
N PHE A 39 7.76 0.81 -2.27
CA PHE A 39 7.00 1.68 -3.16
C PHE A 39 6.16 0.90 -4.18
N LEU A 40 6.77 -0.03 -4.90
CA LEU A 40 6.08 -0.83 -5.91
C LEU A 40 5.03 -1.75 -5.28
N PHE A 41 5.37 -2.39 -4.16
CA PHE A 41 4.43 -3.26 -3.45
C PHE A 41 3.19 -2.49 -2.99
N SER A 42 3.38 -1.31 -2.40
CA SER A 42 2.28 -0.43 -1.99
C SER A 42 1.45 0.09 -3.16
N SER A 43 2.08 0.59 -4.23
CA SER A 43 1.33 1.08 -5.38
C SER A 43 0.51 -0.02 -6.08
N PHE A 44 1.06 -1.24 -6.20
CA PHE A 44 0.42 -2.29 -7.00
C PHE A 44 -0.52 -3.20 -6.24
N MET A 45 -0.16 -3.59 -5.02
CA MET A 45 -0.87 -4.62 -4.26
C MET A 45 -1.43 -4.08 -2.95
N PHE A 46 -0.72 -3.16 -2.32
CA PHE A 46 -1.01 -2.68 -0.98
C PHE A 46 -1.37 -1.19 -1.00
N GLY A 47 -2.31 -0.83 -1.89
CA GLY A 47 -2.83 0.53 -2.06
C GLY A 47 -4.14 0.74 -1.31
N PRO A 48 -4.63 1.99 -1.22
CA PRO A 48 -5.76 2.34 -0.36
C PRO A 48 -7.09 1.76 -0.88
N ASP A 49 -7.16 1.38 -2.15
CA ASP A 49 -8.36 0.82 -2.78
C ASP A 49 -8.56 -0.68 -2.46
N LEU A 50 -7.85 -1.24 -1.47
CA LEU A 50 -8.12 -2.58 -0.93
C LEU A 50 -9.48 -2.66 -0.22
N ASP A 51 -10.07 -1.51 0.12
CA ASP A 51 -11.41 -1.39 0.69
C ASP A 51 -12.55 -1.52 -0.36
N ILE A 52 -12.22 -1.72 -1.64
CA ILE A 52 -13.19 -1.93 -2.73
C ILE A 52 -12.74 -3.04 -3.70
N HIS A 53 -13.60 -3.40 -4.66
CA HIS A 53 -13.25 -4.31 -5.76
C HIS A 53 -12.35 -3.63 -6.81
N SER A 54 -11.12 -3.30 -6.42
CA SER A 54 -10.10 -2.67 -7.27
C SER A 54 -9.16 -3.67 -7.93
N ILE A 55 -8.32 -3.18 -8.86
CA ILE A 55 -7.24 -3.97 -9.45
C ILE A 55 -6.23 -4.40 -8.37
N GLN A 56 -5.96 -3.54 -7.38
CA GLN A 56 -5.10 -3.86 -6.24
C GLN A 56 -5.65 -5.07 -5.47
N TYR A 57 -6.94 -5.07 -5.16
CA TYR A 57 -7.62 -6.21 -4.53
C TYR A 57 -7.55 -7.48 -5.39
N GLN A 58 -7.71 -7.37 -6.70
CA GLN A 58 -7.66 -8.52 -7.62
C GLN A 58 -6.26 -9.14 -7.75
N ARG A 59 -5.19 -8.33 -7.64
CA ARG A 59 -3.80 -8.79 -7.74
C ARG A 59 -3.35 -9.75 -6.66
N TRP A 60 -4.03 -9.75 -5.51
CA TRP A 60 -3.79 -10.75 -4.47
C TRP A 60 -4.20 -12.17 -4.90
N GLY A 61 -4.92 -12.32 -6.03
CA GLY A 61 -5.32 -13.62 -6.55
C GLY A 61 -6.16 -14.38 -5.53
N TYR A 62 -5.74 -15.59 -5.16
CA TYR A 62 -6.40 -16.39 -4.12
C TYR A 62 -6.29 -15.78 -2.72
N LEU A 63 -5.19 -15.07 -2.43
CA LEU A 63 -4.97 -14.43 -1.13
C LEU A 63 -5.90 -13.23 -0.90
N ARG A 64 -6.66 -12.78 -1.90
CA ARG A 64 -7.64 -11.68 -1.72
C ARG A 64 -8.71 -11.96 -0.66
N ILE A 65 -8.92 -13.24 -0.32
CA ILE A 65 -9.86 -13.66 0.73
C ILE A 65 -9.46 -13.05 2.07
N ILE A 66 -8.16 -12.92 2.33
CA ILE A 66 -7.69 -12.30 3.58
C ILE A 66 -8.12 -10.85 3.69
N TRP A 67 -8.41 -10.16 2.59
CA TRP A 67 -8.83 -8.76 2.58
C TRP A 67 -10.36 -8.59 2.65
N LEU A 68 -11.12 -9.69 2.65
CA LEU A 68 -12.59 -9.64 2.70
C LEU A 68 -13.11 -8.99 4.00
N PRO A 69 -12.61 -9.34 5.21
CA PRO A 69 -13.01 -8.67 6.44
C PRO A 69 -12.64 -7.18 6.45
N TYR A 70 -11.42 -6.85 6.02
CA TYR A 70 -10.96 -5.46 5.87
C TYR A 70 -11.94 -4.64 5.02
N ARG A 71 -12.36 -5.19 3.88
CA ARG A 71 -13.31 -4.56 2.96
C ARG A 71 -14.70 -4.37 3.56
N GLN A 72 -15.18 -5.33 4.36
CA GLN A 72 -16.51 -5.29 4.95
C GLN A 72 -16.60 -4.32 6.13
N CYS A 73 -15.52 -4.21 6.92
CA CYS A 73 -15.51 -3.38 8.12
C CYS A 73 -15.21 -1.91 7.84
N LEU A 74 -14.46 -1.60 6.77
CA LEU A 74 -14.02 -0.23 6.51
C LEU A 74 -14.89 0.46 5.47
N ARG A 75 -15.34 1.67 5.81
CA ARG A 75 -16.07 2.53 4.89
C ARG A 75 -15.11 3.13 3.88
N HIS A 76 -15.40 2.93 2.59
CA HIS A 76 -14.62 3.50 1.49
C HIS A 76 -14.51 5.03 1.62
N ARG A 77 -13.30 5.57 1.48
CA ARG A 77 -12.93 7.00 1.69
C ARG A 77 -13.04 7.53 3.12
N SER A 78 -13.08 6.66 4.11
CA SER A 78 -12.86 7.12 5.49
C SER A 78 -11.41 7.57 5.69
N TRP A 79 -11.20 8.42 6.69
CA TRP A 79 -9.84 8.81 7.12
C TRP A 79 -9.00 7.60 7.53
N LEU A 80 -9.64 6.49 7.91
CA LEU A 80 -8.98 5.24 8.28
C LEU A 80 -8.46 4.43 7.07
N SER A 81 -9.12 4.49 5.91
CA SER A 81 -8.65 3.76 4.72
C SER A 81 -7.79 4.61 3.78
N HIS A 82 -8.08 5.91 3.69
CA HIS A 82 -7.38 6.85 2.79
C HIS A 82 -6.55 7.93 3.51
N GLY A 83 -6.47 7.90 4.84
CA GLY A 83 -5.60 8.82 5.59
C GLY A 83 -4.14 8.58 5.24
N ILE A 84 -3.40 9.67 5.02
CA ILE A 84 -1.93 9.65 4.91
C ILE A 84 -1.38 9.07 6.21
N ILE A 85 -0.46 8.12 6.13
CA ILE A 85 0.12 7.35 7.25
C ILE A 85 -0.88 6.38 7.90
N ILE A 86 -2.03 6.86 8.34
CA ILE A 86 -3.00 6.05 9.10
C ILE A 86 -3.54 4.88 8.28
N GLY A 87 -3.85 5.11 7.00
CA GLY A 87 -4.35 4.04 6.13
C GLY A 87 -3.31 2.96 5.90
N THR A 88 -2.04 3.34 5.73
CA THR A 88 -0.92 2.40 5.57
C THR A 88 -0.65 1.64 6.87
N CYS A 89 -0.58 2.33 8.01
CA CYS A 89 -0.43 1.70 9.33
C CYS A 89 -1.55 0.69 9.61
N LEU A 90 -2.81 1.05 9.30
CA LEU A 90 -3.95 0.15 9.48
C LEU A 90 -3.82 -1.12 8.63
N ARG A 91 -3.42 -0.97 7.36
CA ARG A 91 -3.21 -2.13 6.47
C ARG A 91 -2.04 -3.00 6.92
N ILE A 92 -0.96 -2.38 7.43
CA ILE A 92 0.20 -3.12 7.96
C ILE A 92 -0.24 -3.91 9.18
N LEU A 93 -0.91 -3.26 10.14
CA LEU A 93 -1.42 -3.91 11.34
C LEU A 93 -2.36 -5.06 10.98
N TYR A 94 -3.29 -4.84 10.06
CA TYR A 94 -4.22 -5.84 9.58
C TYR A 94 -3.49 -7.06 8.98
N LEU A 95 -2.57 -6.83 8.04
CA LEU A 95 -1.83 -7.91 7.38
C LEU A 95 -0.97 -8.69 8.38
N LEU A 96 -0.30 -8.00 9.32
CA LEU A 96 0.47 -8.64 10.38
C LEU A 96 -0.42 -9.48 11.30
N SER A 97 -1.63 -9.00 11.67
CA SER A 97 -2.57 -9.77 12.47
C SER A 97 -3.04 -11.05 11.75
N VAL A 98 -3.34 -10.95 10.45
CA VAL A 98 -3.71 -12.12 9.64
C VAL A 98 -2.55 -13.13 9.57
N ILE A 99 -1.33 -12.66 9.31
CA ILE A 99 -0.14 -13.52 9.24
C ILE A 99 0.12 -14.18 10.59
N ALA A 100 0.04 -13.43 11.70
CA ALA A 100 0.21 -13.95 13.04
C ALA A 100 -0.83 -15.04 13.35
N PHE A 101 -2.10 -14.80 13.03
CA PHE A 101 -3.18 -15.77 13.21
C PHE A 101 -2.90 -17.07 12.46
N ILE A 102 -2.62 -17.00 11.15
CA ILE A 102 -2.31 -18.17 10.32
C ILE A 102 -1.06 -18.90 10.84
N SER A 103 -0.02 -18.15 11.22
CA SER A 103 1.23 -18.71 11.72
C SER A 103 1.05 -19.49 13.01
N ILE A 104 0.17 -19.03 13.92
CA ILE A 104 -0.14 -19.74 15.17
C ILE A 104 -0.70 -21.15 14.86
N PHE A 105 -1.63 -21.29 13.91
CA PHE A 105 -2.16 -22.62 13.54
C PHE A 105 -1.11 -23.52 12.92
N ILE A 106 -0.32 -22.97 11.99
CA ILE A 106 0.74 -23.74 11.30
C ILE A 106 1.76 -24.25 12.32
N ILE A 107 2.21 -23.37 13.23
CA ILE A 107 3.19 -23.72 14.26
C ILE A 107 2.58 -24.73 15.24
N ALA A 108 1.34 -24.55 15.68
CA ALA A 108 0.69 -25.51 16.57
C ALA A 108 0.60 -26.92 15.95
N ILE A 109 0.28 -27.00 14.66
CA ILE A 109 0.29 -28.28 13.92
C ILE A 109 1.70 -28.84 13.85
N ALA A 110 2.70 -28.03 13.49
CA ALA A 110 4.09 -28.47 13.42
C ALA A 110 4.61 -28.96 14.79
N GLN A 111 4.22 -28.30 15.89
CA GLN A 111 4.57 -28.74 17.23
C GLN A 111 3.98 -30.11 17.57
N LEU A 112 2.76 -30.41 17.10
CA LEU A 112 2.13 -31.71 17.31
C LEU A 112 2.92 -32.84 16.61
N PHE A 113 3.46 -32.60 15.42
CA PHE A 113 4.18 -33.61 14.65
C PHE A 113 5.66 -33.75 15.00
N TRP A 114 6.34 -32.64 15.31
CA TRP A 114 7.80 -32.61 15.52
C TRP A 114 8.24 -32.35 16.96
N GLY A 115 7.33 -31.98 17.87
CA GLY A 115 7.61 -31.88 19.30
C GLY A 115 8.61 -30.80 19.72
N PHE A 116 8.77 -29.73 18.95
CA PHE A 116 9.67 -28.63 19.30
C PHE A 116 9.01 -27.59 20.22
N ALA A 117 9.83 -26.98 21.08
CA ALA A 117 9.41 -25.87 21.92
C ALA A 117 9.39 -24.56 21.10
N TRP A 118 8.25 -23.88 21.08
CA TRP A 118 8.08 -22.57 20.46
C TRP A 118 7.44 -21.58 21.43
N ASN A 119 7.98 -20.37 21.49
CA ASN A 119 7.45 -19.28 22.29
C ASN A 119 7.22 -18.06 21.39
N TRP A 120 5.95 -17.73 21.15
CA TRP A 120 5.58 -16.61 20.28
C TRP A 120 6.02 -15.25 20.86
N HIS A 121 6.03 -15.10 22.19
CA HIS A 121 6.37 -13.85 22.85
C HIS A 121 7.86 -13.53 22.67
N GLU A 122 8.73 -14.52 22.93
CA GLU A 122 10.17 -14.41 22.70
C GLU A 122 10.47 -14.14 21.22
N PHE A 123 9.80 -14.85 20.31
CA PHE A 123 9.97 -14.62 18.87
C PHE A 123 9.64 -13.17 18.48
N VAL A 124 8.47 -12.67 18.88
CA VAL A 124 8.03 -11.29 18.57
C VAL A 124 8.98 -10.27 19.17
N LYS A 125 9.38 -10.45 20.43
CA LYS A 125 10.32 -9.55 21.13
C LYS A 125 11.67 -9.49 20.40
N LEU A 126 12.22 -10.64 20.01
CA LEU A 126 13.50 -10.72 19.29
C LEU A 126 13.41 -10.07 17.91
N GLN A 127 12.34 -10.31 17.15
CA GLN A 127 12.18 -9.68 15.82
C GLN A 127 11.96 -8.17 15.94
N TRP A 128 11.16 -7.72 16.90
CA TRP A 128 10.96 -6.30 17.17
C TRP A 128 12.27 -5.61 17.53
N GLN A 129 13.06 -6.21 18.43
CA GLN A 129 14.37 -5.69 18.80
C GLN A 129 15.33 -5.65 17.60
N ARG A 130 15.31 -6.66 16.71
CA ARG A 130 16.10 -6.62 15.47
C ARG A 130 15.73 -5.43 14.59
N LEU A 131 14.44 -5.22 14.35
CA LEU A 131 13.98 -4.12 13.49
C LEU A 131 14.32 -2.75 14.08
N VAL A 132 14.13 -2.56 15.39
CA VAL A 132 14.31 -1.25 16.03
C VAL A 132 15.78 -0.96 16.35
N THR A 133 16.56 -1.96 16.74
CA THR A 133 17.93 -1.75 17.21
C THR A 133 18.97 -1.98 16.11
N TYR A 134 18.80 -3.03 15.29
CA TYR A 134 19.82 -3.43 14.32
C TYR A 134 19.52 -2.92 12.90
N TYR A 135 18.24 -2.82 12.52
CA TYR A 135 17.82 -2.37 11.19
C TYR A 135 16.87 -1.15 11.20
N PRO A 136 17.16 -0.09 11.98
CA PRO A 136 16.25 1.04 12.08
C PRO A 136 16.11 1.81 10.76
N LYS A 137 17.17 1.88 9.95
CA LYS A 137 17.18 2.63 8.68
C LYS A 137 16.33 1.93 7.63
N GLU A 138 16.54 0.62 7.47
CA GLU A 138 15.83 -0.27 6.56
C GLU A 138 14.34 -0.29 6.93
N THR A 139 14.02 -0.37 8.22
CA THR A 139 12.65 -0.31 8.74
C THR A 139 11.98 1.02 8.41
N MET A 140 12.66 2.16 8.61
CA MET A 140 12.10 3.46 8.23
C MET A 140 11.92 3.57 6.72
N ILE A 141 12.88 3.08 5.94
CA ILE A 141 12.88 3.19 4.49
C ILE A 141 11.80 2.34 3.84
N ILE A 142 11.57 1.11 4.34
CA ILE A 142 10.46 0.29 3.83
C ILE A 142 9.11 0.94 4.16
N LEU A 143 8.95 1.51 5.35
CA LEU A 143 7.73 2.25 5.73
C LEU A 143 7.52 3.47 4.82
N LEU A 144 8.59 4.25 4.57
CA LEU A 144 8.54 5.38 3.64
C LEU A 144 8.18 4.94 2.22
N GLY A 145 8.76 3.84 1.72
CA GLY A 145 8.39 3.26 0.43
C GLY A 145 6.91 2.92 0.38
N LEU A 146 6.38 2.25 1.42
CA LEU A 146 4.96 1.91 1.51
C LEU A 146 4.06 3.16 1.52
N GLU A 147 4.42 4.21 2.26
CA GLU A 147 3.64 5.46 2.25
C GLU A 147 3.68 6.15 0.89
N LEU A 148 4.87 6.29 0.27
CA LEU A 148 5.02 6.91 -1.04
C LEU A 148 4.20 6.19 -2.10
N GLY A 149 4.14 4.87 -2.04
CA GLY A 149 3.33 4.06 -2.97
C GLY A 149 1.84 4.34 -2.85
N ALA A 150 1.34 4.53 -1.62
CA ALA A 150 -0.05 4.86 -1.35
C ALA A 150 -0.37 6.33 -1.68
N LEU A 151 0.58 7.24 -1.46
CA LEU A 151 0.49 8.65 -1.80
C LEU A 151 0.40 8.86 -3.31
N ILE A 152 1.22 8.18 -4.11
CA ILE A 152 1.16 8.30 -5.57
C ILE A 152 -0.18 7.82 -6.11
N HIS A 153 -0.74 6.76 -5.52
CA HIS A 153 -2.06 6.27 -5.89
C HIS A 153 -3.15 7.31 -5.59
N SER A 154 -3.19 7.83 -4.37
CA SER A 154 -4.20 8.83 -3.95
C SER A 154 -4.05 10.17 -4.67
N LEU A 155 -2.81 10.61 -4.95
CA LEU A 155 -2.53 11.81 -5.73
C LEU A 155 -3.02 11.67 -7.18
N SER A 156 -2.78 10.52 -7.81
CA SER A 156 -3.27 10.22 -9.16
C SER A 156 -4.81 10.28 -9.24
N ASP A 157 -5.50 9.74 -8.24
CA ASP A 157 -6.96 9.82 -8.13
C ASP A 157 -7.46 11.27 -8.04
N TRP A 158 -6.79 12.06 -7.21
CA TRP A 158 -7.12 13.48 -7.02
C TRP A 158 -6.88 14.30 -8.29
N ILE A 159 -5.72 14.16 -8.95
CA ILE A 159 -5.39 14.86 -10.19
C ILE A 159 -6.42 14.52 -11.27
N THR A 160 -6.74 13.23 -11.44
CA THR A 160 -7.66 12.80 -12.49
C THR A 160 -9.08 13.27 -12.22
N SER A 161 -9.52 13.24 -10.95
CA SER A 161 -10.83 13.75 -10.56
C SER A 161 -10.98 15.26 -10.83
N ARG A 162 -9.97 16.07 -10.47
CA ARG A 162 -9.94 17.51 -10.73
C ARG A 162 -9.94 17.82 -12.21
N ARG A 163 -9.11 17.12 -13.01
CA ARG A 163 -9.07 17.31 -14.46
C ARG A 163 -10.44 17.03 -15.10
N LYS A 164 -11.12 15.95 -14.69
CA LYS A 164 -12.46 15.62 -15.18
C LYS A 164 -13.50 16.69 -14.81
N GLN A 165 -13.42 17.26 -13.61
CA GLN A 165 -14.30 18.36 -13.19
C GLN A 165 -14.07 19.63 -14.02
N HIS A 166 -12.81 20.00 -14.28
CA HIS A 166 -12.47 21.15 -15.13
C HIS A 166 -12.95 20.97 -16.57
N LEU A 167 -12.79 19.77 -17.15
CA LEU A 167 -13.28 19.46 -18.50
C LEU A 167 -14.81 19.54 -18.59
N LYS A 168 -15.53 18.98 -17.61
CA LYS A 168 -17.00 19.08 -17.53
C LYS A 168 -17.47 20.54 -17.43
N LYS A 169 -16.81 21.36 -16.61
CA LYS A 169 -17.12 22.81 -16.51
C LYS A 169 -16.89 23.53 -17.84
N LYS A 170 -15.82 23.20 -18.57
CA LYS A 170 -15.51 23.80 -19.88
C LYS A 170 -16.55 23.40 -20.95
N GLN A 171 -16.97 22.13 -20.97
CA GLN A 171 -18.03 21.64 -21.87
C GLN A 171 -19.39 22.28 -21.57
N ALA A 172 -19.78 22.38 -20.28
CA ALA A 172 -21.02 23.04 -19.88
C ALA A 172 -21.03 24.53 -20.29
N LYS A 173 -19.90 25.23 -20.14
CA LYS A 173 -19.75 26.63 -20.58
C LYS A 173 -19.88 26.76 -22.11
N SER A 174 -19.25 25.87 -22.87
CA SER A 174 -19.38 25.82 -24.35
C SER A 174 -20.81 25.60 -24.82
N GLN A 175 -21.55 24.68 -24.19
CA GLN A 175 -22.96 24.40 -24.54
C GLN A 175 -23.90 25.57 -24.20
N SER A 176 -23.61 26.30 -23.11
CA SER A 176 -24.39 27.49 -22.75
C SER A 176 -24.22 28.67 -23.71
N LEU A 177 -23.05 28.80 -24.33
CA LEU A 177 -22.74 29.83 -25.33
C LEU A 177 -23.39 29.53 -26.67
N SER A 178 -23.37 28.27 -27.11
CA SER A 178 -24.03 27.81 -28.35
C SER A 178 -25.56 27.87 -28.32
N LYS A 179 -26.20 27.85 -27.14
CA LYS A 179 -27.66 28.02 -27.00
C LYS A 179 -28.13 29.48 -26.99
N LYS A 180 -27.20 30.45 -26.93
CA LYS A 180 -27.49 31.89 -26.88
C LYS A 180 -27.18 32.61 -28.20
N SER A 181 -26.59 31.92 -29.18
CA SER A 181 -26.40 32.36 -30.57
C SER A 181 -27.50 31.78 -31.44
#